data_AF-A0A0D3JF79-F1
#
_entry.id   AF-A0A0D3JF79-F1
#
_cell.length_a   1.000
_cell.length_b   1.000
_cell.length_c   1.000
_cell.angle_alpha   90.00
_cell.angle_beta   90.00
_cell.angle_gamma   90.00
#
_symmetry.space_group_name_H-M   'P 1'
#
loop_
_entity.id
_entity.type
_entity.pdbx_description
1 polymer ?
#
loop_
_entity_poly.entity_id
_entity_poly.type
_entity_poly.pdbx_seq_one_letter_code
_entity_poly.pdbx_strand_id
1 'polypeptide(L)'
;MRDNLTTILRGRRVRLVPYLPLHVPRYHRWMQDEELQRLTCSEPLTLAEEYANQLSWREDASKATFIVCALDGHSANTDEPTAVDDLTAGMCGDVPRVAYLVAKITDDNDASRRLFEGLGFAVHKHLAVFEQTELRLPASGARALCERHWAAEAERAPARGPGEQHRRQPEVGGRADALLTRLCDTEADSSARRDAASLLAALPVASISSEQLSLLARQLASPHNCDVGGGAISVRRAALLALTQLCGQPDGLAAVAATCLPVVRELLSDADADAREMAVRAMSALGELADCAALVGRLEDEEGDVRSAAADALVVLRAALCAADVGAVAVLCVSHGQEEDASVRGAAASALARLDAQEHADAVADLLGDADHSVRSAATAAMKRWGM
;
A
#
# COMPACT_ATOMS: atom_id res chain seq x y z
N MET A 1 2.24 13.21 16.24
CA MET A 1 1.01 12.89 15.49
C MET A 1 1.44 12.37 14.13
N ARG A 2 0.95 11.20 13.73
CA ARG A 2 1.29 10.51 12.45
C ARG A 2 0.03 10.29 11.59
N ASP A 3 -1.04 10.99 11.94
CA ASP A 3 -2.39 10.65 11.52
C ASP A 3 -2.60 10.87 10.01
N ASN A 4 -1.77 11.68 9.35
CA ASN A 4 -1.83 11.93 7.91
C ASN A 4 -1.19 10.83 7.04
N LEU A 5 -0.46 9.86 7.60
CA LEU A 5 0.26 8.84 6.82
C LEU A 5 -0.65 7.94 5.99
N THR A 6 -1.89 7.76 6.44
CA THR A 6 -2.90 6.90 5.80
C THR A 6 -4.22 7.64 5.56
N THR A 7 -4.30 8.92 5.92
CA THR A 7 -5.54 9.69 5.79
C THR A 7 -5.73 10.14 4.35
N ILE A 8 -6.85 9.77 3.74
CA ILE A 8 -7.27 10.30 2.44
C ILE A 8 -8.52 11.15 2.66
N LEU A 9 -8.49 12.41 2.23
CA LEU A 9 -9.65 13.30 2.31
C LEU A 9 -10.30 13.41 0.94
N ARG A 10 -11.52 12.89 0.80
CA ARG A 10 -12.23 12.87 -0.49
C ARG A 10 -13.27 13.98 -0.57
N GLY A 11 -13.11 14.87 -1.54
CA GLY A 11 -14.11 15.85 -1.94
C GLY A 11 -14.83 15.42 -3.23
N ARG A 12 -15.75 16.25 -3.72
CA ARG A 12 -16.52 15.92 -4.95
C ARG A 12 -15.72 16.09 -6.26
N ARG A 13 -14.71 16.95 -6.28
CA ARG A 13 -13.88 17.23 -7.47
C ARG A 13 -12.39 16.99 -7.24
N VAL A 14 -11.99 16.73 -6.01
CA VAL A 14 -10.59 16.51 -5.63
C VAL A 14 -10.50 15.45 -4.54
N ARG A 15 -9.41 14.67 -4.51
CA ARG A 15 -8.99 13.90 -3.34
C ARG A 15 -7.64 14.44 -2.84
N LEU A 16 -7.42 14.41 -1.54
CA LEU A 16 -6.13 14.67 -0.91
C LEU A 16 -5.57 13.33 -0.45
N VAL A 17 -4.43 12.93 -0.98
CA VAL A 17 -3.74 11.68 -0.63
C VAL A 17 -2.45 12.00 0.13
N PRO A 18 -1.95 11.13 1.04
CA PRO A 18 -0.68 11.38 1.72
C PRO A 18 0.47 11.55 0.72
N TYR A 19 1.41 12.45 1.00
CA TYR A 19 2.60 12.58 0.15
C TYR A 19 3.57 11.40 0.40
N LEU A 20 3.63 10.44 -0.53
CA LEU A 20 4.42 9.21 -0.46
C LEU A 20 5.67 9.25 -1.36
N PRO A 21 6.68 8.39 -1.12
CA PRO A 21 7.88 8.29 -1.96
C PRO A 21 7.61 8.06 -3.45
N LEU A 22 6.51 7.38 -3.80
CA LEU A 22 6.12 7.14 -5.20
C LEU A 22 5.75 8.43 -5.97
N HIS A 23 5.39 9.50 -5.27
CA HIS A 23 5.05 10.79 -5.89
C HIS A 23 6.31 11.63 -6.21
N VAL A 24 7.44 11.32 -5.55
CA VAL A 24 8.68 12.10 -5.66
C VAL A 24 9.19 12.19 -7.10
N PRO A 25 9.21 11.12 -7.93
CA PRO A 25 9.67 11.23 -9.32
C PRO A 25 8.82 12.16 -10.18
N ARG A 26 7.49 12.19 -9.98
CA ARG A 26 6.60 13.09 -10.74
C ARG A 26 6.72 14.53 -10.24
N TYR A 27 6.78 14.74 -8.94
CA TYR A 27 6.99 16.06 -8.34
C TYR A 27 8.34 16.66 -8.78
N HIS A 28 9.42 15.87 -8.71
CA HIS A 28 10.74 16.28 -9.17
C HIS A 28 10.76 16.68 -10.64
N ARG A 29 10.02 15.96 -11.50
CA ARG A 29 9.88 16.32 -12.93
C ARG A 29 9.19 17.67 -13.12
N TRP A 30 8.15 17.97 -12.34
CA TRP A 30 7.51 19.29 -12.37
C TRP A 30 8.47 20.39 -11.88
N MET A 31 9.23 20.10 -10.83
CA MET A 31 10.26 21.00 -10.32
C MET A 31 11.49 21.09 -11.23
N GLN A 32 11.47 20.55 -12.46
CA GLN A 32 12.43 20.90 -13.51
C GLN A 32 11.98 22.11 -14.36
N ASP A 33 10.71 22.53 -14.23
CA ASP A 33 10.16 23.65 -14.99
C ASP A 33 10.47 25.00 -14.30
N GLU A 34 11.20 25.88 -15.01
CA GLU A 34 11.64 27.18 -14.48
C GLU A 34 10.46 28.14 -14.19
N GLU A 35 9.39 28.09 -14.99
CA GLU A 35 8.21 28.91 -14.77
C GLU A 35 7.48 28.45 -13.51
N LEU A 36 7.33 27.14 -13.33
CA LEU A 36 6.70 26.57 -12.14
C LEU A 36 7.53 26.84 -10.88
N GLN A 37 8.85 26.65 -10.91
CA GLN A 37 9.75 27.02 -9.81
C GLN A 37 9.61 28.49 -9.41
N ARG A 38 9.54 29.39 -10.41
CA ARG A 38 9.33 30.82 -10.18
C ARG A 38 7.96 31.11 -9.56
N LEU A 39 6.91 30.42 -10.01
CA LEU A 39 5.55 30.57 -9.48
C LEU A 39 5.40 30.01 -8.06
N THR A 40 6.14 28.97 -7.71
CA THR A 40 6.11 28.32 -6.38
C THR A 40 7.20 28.82 -5.43
N CYS A 41 8.11 29.67 -5.91
CA CYS A 41 9.33 30.09 -5.20
C CYS A 41 10.18 28.90 -4.71
N SER A 42 10.28 27.84 -5.51
CA SER A 42 11.06 26.63 -5.18
C SER A 42 12.46 26.71 -5.79
N GLU A 43 13.46 26.20 -5.07
CA GLU A 43 14.81 25.97 -5.60
C GLU A 43 14.92 24.56 -6.20
N PRO A 44 15.67 24.36 -7.28
CA PRO A 44 15.85 23.04 -7.87
C PRO A 44 16.67 22.14 -6.92
N LEU A 45 16.12 20.96 -6.62
CA LEU A 45 16.79 19.91 -5.84
C LEU A 45 17.13 18.73 -6.75
N THR A 46 18.16 17.97 -6.39
CA THR A 46 18.40 16.65 -6.98
C THR A 46 17.31 15.66 -6.56
N LEU A 47 17.11 14.59 -7.33
CA LEU A 47 16.11 13.58 -7.01
C LEU A 47 16.33 12.95 -5.61
N ALA A 48 17.59 12.71 -5.23
CA ALA A 48 17.93 12.20 -3.91
C ALA A 48 17.60 13.19 -2.78
N GLU A 49 17.81 14.49 -3.01
CA GLU A 49 17.42 15.55 -2.08
C GLU A 49 15.90 15.68 -1.97
N GLU A 50 15.14 15.51 -3.06
CA GLU A 50 13.67 15.49 -3.02
C GLU A 50 13.14 14.33 -2.16
N TYR A 51 13.74 13.14 -2.25
CA TYR A 51 13.41 12.01 -1.36
C TYR A 51 13.71 12.33 0.10
N ALA A 52 14.87 12.94 0.39
CA ALA A 52 15.23 13.35 1.74
C ALA A 52 14.27 14.44 2.28
N ASN A 53 13.88 15.39 1.44
CA ASN A 53 12.97 16.47 1.80
C ASN A 53 11.55 15.94 2.06
N GLN A 54 11.06 15.04 1.21
CA GLN A 54 9.78 14.34 1.41
C GLN A 54 9.76 13.56 2.73
N LEU A 55 10.83 12.83 3.05
CA LEU A 55 10.95 12.10 4.31
C LEU A 55 10.94 13.06 5.50
N SER A 56 11.66 14.18 5.42
CA SER A 56 11.70 15.19 6.48
C SER A 56 10.31 15.80 6.76
N TRP A 57 9.51 16.06 5.72
CA TRP A 57 8.15 16.59 5.88
C TRP A 57 7.18 15.53 6.41
N ARG A 58 7.43 14.27 6.07
CA ARG A 58 6.65 13.12 6.55
C ARG A 58 6.87 12.86 8.04
N GLU A 59 8.08 13.09 8.54
CA GLU A 59 8.46 12.86 9.93
C GLU A 59 8.20 14.06 10.85
N ASP A 60 7.96 15.24 10.27
CA ASP A 60 7.65 16.47 11.00
C ASP A 60 6.28 16.37 11.70
N ALA A 61 6.30 16.17 13.01
CA ALA A 61 5.11 16.00 13.84
C ALA A 61 4.16 17.23 13.87
N SER A 62 4.60 18.38 13.34
CA SER A 62 3.80 19.60 13.24
C SER A 62 3.17 19.81 11.87
N LYS A 63 3.53 18.98 10.88
CA LYS A 63 3.06 19.09 9.50
C LYS A 63 2.20 17.91 9.10
N ALA A 64 1.29 18.18 8.17
CA ALA A 64 0.53 17.15 7.48
C ALA A 64 0.58 17.46 5.98
N THR A 65 1.30 16.62 5.24
CA THR A 65 1.55 16.83 3.81
C THR A 65 0.69 15.89 2.99
N PHE A 66 -0.12 16.48 2.13
CA PHE A 66 -0.97 15.77 1.18
C PHE A 66 -0.64 16.21 -0.23
N ILE A 67 -1.00 15.38 -1.21
CA ILE A 67 -1.07 15.70 -2.62
C ILE A 67 -2.56 15.80 -2.99
N VAL A 68 -2.96 16.90 -3.61
CA VAL A 68 -4.28 17.12 -4.21
C VAL A 68 -4.30 16.36 -5.53
N CYS A 69 -5.34 15.59 -5.80
CA CYS A 69 -5.59 15.00 -7.11
C CYS A 69 -6.98 15.45 -7.59
N ALA A 70 -7.07 16.02 -8.78
CA ALA A 70 -8.32 16.31 -9.48
C ALA A 70 -9.05 15.00 -9.82
N LEU A 71 -10.36 15.00 -9.58
CA LEU A 71 -11.28 13.96 -10.01
C LEU A 71 -11.97 14.51 -11.26
N ASP A 72 -11.34 14.37 -12.42
CA ASP A 72 -11.85 14.95 -13.66
C ASP A 72 -13.22 14.36 -14.02
N GLY A 73 -14.17 15.22 -14.37
CA GLY A 73 -15.54 14.87 -14.76
C GLY A 73 -15.68 14.18 -16.11
N HIS A 74 -14.64 13.49 -16.61
CA HIS A 74 -14.68 12.75 -17.87
C HIS A 74 -14.75 11.25 -17.61
N SER A 75 -15.98 10.77 -17.55
CA SER A 75 -16.47 9.41 -17.80
C SER A 75 -17.36 8.90 -16.67
N ALA A 76 -18.65 9.24 -16.78
CA ALA A 76 -19.64 8.20 -16.56
C ALA A 76 -19.46 7.22 -17.74
N ASN A 77 -19.12 5.97 -17.43
CA ASN A 77 -19.02 4.84 -18.38
C ASN A 77 -17.62 4.60 -19.02
N THR A 78 -16.63 4.24 -18.20
CA THR A 78 -15.54 3.30 -18.54
C THR A 78 -14.97 2.75 -17.23
N ASP A 79 -15.27 1.49 -16.95
CA ASP A 79 -14.67 0.68 -15.89
C ASP A 79 -13.25 0.27 -16.31
N GLU A 80 -12.21 0.99 -15.88
CA GLU A 80 -10.84 0.48 -15.82
C GLU A 80 -9.96 1.45 -15.02
N PRO A 81 -9.32 1.02 -13.92
CA PRO A 81 -8.17 1.71 -13.37
C PRO A 81 -6.89 0.92 -13.72
N THR A 82 -6.10 1.47 -14.64
CA THR A 82 -4.78 0.95 -15.02
C THR A 82 -3.74 1.29 -13.95
N ALA A 83 -3.11 0.22 -13.43
CA ALA A 83 -1.85 0.12 -12.69
C ALA A 83 -1.05 1.40 -12.39
N VAL A 84 -0.71 1.63 -11.11
CA VAL A 84 0.40 2.46 -10.53
C VAL A 84 0.47 3.96 -10.93
N ASP A 85 -0.08 4.34 -12.08
CA ASP A 85 -0.17 5.70 -12.59
C ASP A 85 -1.33 6.50 -11.97
N ASP A 86 -2.36 5.87 -11.41
CA ASP A 86 -3.56 6.57 -10.93
C ASP A 86 -3.35 7.43 -9.67
N LEU A 87 -2.45 7.04 -8.75
CA LEU A 87 -2.10 7.89 -7.60
C LEU A 87 -1.38 9.17 -8.03
N THR A 88 -0.75 9.13 -9.19
CA THR A 88 -0.08 10.29 -9.77
C THR A 88 -0.97 11.07 -10.74
N ALA A 89 -2.07 10.48 -11.21
CA ALA A 89 -3.02 11.10 -12.13
C ALA A 89 -3.85 12.20 -11.44
N GLY A 90 -3.97 13.35 -12.10
CA GLY A 90 -4.70 14.51 -11.58
C GLY A 90 -4.00 15.28 -10.46
N MET A 91 -2.74 14.97 -10.10
CA MET A 91 -2.03 15.71 -9.05
C MET A 91 -2.04 17.24 -9.31
N CYS A 92 -2.34 18.05 -8.29
CA CYS A 92 -2.55 19.50 -8.34
C CYS A 92 -1.80 20.29 -7.24
N GLY A 93 -0.94 19.65 -6.43
CA GLY A 93 -0.13 20.31 -5.40
C GLY A 93 -0.43 19.84 -3.97
N ASP A 94 0.06 20.54 -2.94
CA ASP A 94 0.02 20.15 -1.53
C ASP A 94 -0.82 21.09 -0.63
N VAL A 95 -1.36 20.60 0.50
CA VAL A 95 -2.22 21.39 1.41
C VAL A 95 -1.98 21.08 2.89
N PRO A 96 -1.59 22.07 3.73
CA PRO A 96 -1.62 21.97 5.18
C PRO A 96 -2.93 22.54 5.76
N ARG A 97 -3.22 22.27 7.05
CA ARG A 97 -4.42 22.78 7.77
C ARG A 97 -4.67 24.27 7.49
N VAL A 98 -5.74 24.55 6.73
CA VAL A 98 -6.01 25.88 6.20
C VAL A 98 -6.72 26.74 7.25
N ALA A 99 -6.00 27.68 7.86
CA ALA A 99 -6.61 28.76 8.64
C ALA A 99 -7.19 29.85 7.72
N TYR A 100 -6.49 30.12 6.62
CA TYR A 100 -6.88 31.05 5.57
C TYR A 100 -6.26 30.59 4.24
N LEU A 101 -6.99 30.80 3.15
CA LEU A 101 -6.46 30.70 1.78
C LEU A 101 -5.72 31.99 1.46
N VAL A 102 -4.61 31.90 0.75
CA VAL A 102 -3.79 33.05 0.35
C VAL A 102 -3.74 33.10 -1.18
N ALA A 103 -3.98 34.27 -1.77
CA ALA A 103 -3.75 34.55 -3.18
C ALA A 103 -2.74 35.70 -3.27
N LYS A 104 -1.59 35.48 -3.90
CA LYS A 104 -0.63 36.54 -4.21
C LYS A 104 -0.79 36.89 -5.69
N ILE A 105 -1.15 38.14 -5.98
CA ILE A 105 -1.50 38.58 -7.32
C ILE A 105 -0.61 39.77 -7.67
N THR A 106 0.05 39.73 -8.82
CA THR A 106 0.85 40.85 -9.32
C THR A 106 -0.02 42.08 -9.56
N ASP A 107 0.59 43.26 -9.43
CA ASP A 107 -0.12 44.54 -9.51
C ASP A 107 -0.66 44.85 -10.92
N ASP A 108 -0.16 44.20 -11.95
CA ASP A 108 -0.65 44.29 -13.33
C ASP A 108 -1.84 43.37 -13.63
N ASN A 109 -2.19 42.43 -12.74
CA ASN A 109 -3.27 41.48 -12.94
C ASN A 109 -4.58 41.89 -12.25
N ASP A 110 -5.18 42.98 -12.75
CA ASP A 110 -6.45 43.54 -12.29
C ASP A 110 -7.63 42.55 -12.36
N ALA A 111 -7.63 41.68 -13.38
CA ALA A 111 -8.71 40.71 -13.59
C ALA A 111 -8.75 39.66 -12.46
N SER A 112 -7.58 39.11 -12.10
CA SER A 112 -7.48 38.18 -10.99
C SER A 112 -7.75 38.87 -9.66
N ARG A 113 -7.28 40.11 -9.42
CA ARG A 113 -7.61 40.84 -8.19
C ARG A 113 -9.12 40.97 -7.99
N ARG A 114 -9.84 41.47 -9.00
CA ARG A 114 -11.30 41.64 -8.92
C ARG A 114 -12.04 40.31 -8.72
N LEU A 115 -11.55 39.24 -9.34
CA LEU A 115 -12.10 37.90 -9.15
C LEU A 115 -11.97 37.46 -7.68
N PHE A 116 -10.75 37.52 -7.12
CA PHE A 116 -10.51 37.05 -5.75
C PHE A 116 -11.18 37.94 -4.71
N GLU A 117 -11.23 39.26 -4.91
CA GLU A 117 -12.02 40.18 -4.09
C GLU A 117 -13.52 39.85 -4.13
N GLY A 118 -14.06 39.55 -5.33
CA GLY A 118 -15.45 39.12 -5.50
C GLY A 118 -15.77 37.77 -4.84
N LEU A 119 -14.76 36.90 -4.68
CA LEU A 119 -14.85 35.64 -3.93
C LEU A 119 -14.70 35.84 -2.40
N GLY A 120 -14.51 37.08 -1.95
CA GLY A 120 -14.41 37.44 -0.53
C GLY A 120 -13.00 37.40 0.04
N PHE A 121 -11.96 37.26 -0.80
CA PHE A 121 -10.58 37.46 -0.34
C PHE A 121 -10.35 38.95 -0.07
N ALA A 122 -9.78 39.26 1.09
CA ALA A 122 -9.45 40.63 1.48
C ALA A 122 -7.95 40.88 1.32
N VAL A 123 -7.57 42.08 0.87
CA VAL A 123 -6.17 42.49 0.81
C VAL A 123 -5.56 42.41 2.21
N HIS A 124 -4.56 41.55 2.35
CA HIS A 124 -3.86 41.34 3.62
C HIS A 124 -2.60 42.20 3.71
N LYS A 125 -1.80 42.24 2.63
CA LYS A 125 -0.65 43.14 2.54
C LYS A 125 -0.23 43.35 1.09
N HIS A 126 0.32 44.54 0.84
CA HIS A 126 0.94 44.88 -0.43
C HIS A 126 2.47 44.78 -0.31
N LEU A 127 3.10 44.09 -1.25
CA LEU A 127 4.54 43.80 -1.28
C LEU A 127 5.18 44.54 -2.45
N ALA A 128 5.45 45.84 -2.26
CA ALA A 128 5.96 46.74 -3.29
C ALA A 128 7.27 46.29 -3.94
N VAL A 129 8.14 45.57 -3.20
CA VAL A 129 9.41 45.03 -3.74
C VAL A 129 9.20 43.96 -4.81
N PHE A 130 8.06 43.26 -4.75
CA PHE A 130 7.71 42.20 -5.69
C PHE A 130 6.60 42.62 -6.66
N GLU A 131 6.08 43.85 -6.55
CA GLU A 131 4.91 44.34 -7.29
C GLU A 131 3.72 43.38 -7.18
N GLN A 132 3.43 42.89 -5.96
CA GLN A 132 2.32 41.96 -5.71
C GLN A 132 1.51 42.34 -4.49
N THR A 133 0.25 41.95 -4.53
CA THR A 133 -0.70 42.08 -3.45
C THR A 133 -1.13 40.70 -2.95
N GLU A 134 -0.94 40.46 -1.65
CA GLU A 134 -1.38 39.24 -0.97
C GLU A 134 -2.80 39.45 -0.44
N LEU A 135 -3.76 38.66 -0.91
CA LEU A 135 -5.13 38.59 -0.42
C LEU A 135 -5.35 37.31 0.37
N ARG A 136 -6.24 37.35 1.37
CA ARG A 136 -6.56 36.22 2.24
C ARG A 136 -8.06 36.00 2.38
N LEU A 137 -8.48 34.74 2.42
CA LEU A 137 -9.84 34.32 2.75
C LEU A 137 -9.79 33.36 3.95
N PRO A 138 -10.37 33.71 5.11
CA PRO A 138 -10.49 32.78 6.23
C PRO A 138 -11.22 31.50 5.84
N ALA A 139 -10.83 30.36 6.41
CA ALA A 139 -11.44 29.08 6.09
C ALA A 139 -12.96 29.01 6.35
N SER A 140 -13.45 29.78 7.32
CA SER A 140 -14.89 29.97 7.56
C SER A 140 -15.59 30.69 6.40
N GLY A 141 -14.96 31.72 5.83
CA GLY A 141 -15.44 32.42 4.64
C GLY A 141 -15.45 31.53 3.40
N ALA A 142 -14.41 30.70 3.24
CA ALA A 142 -14.34 29.70 2.17
C ALA A 142 -15.44 28.63 2.29
N ARG A 143 -15.74 28.15 3.51
CA ARG A 143 -16.85 27.22 3.76
C ARG A 143 -18.20 27.83 3.40
N ALA A 144 -18.46 29.06 3.84
CA ALA A 144 -19.71 29.75 3.53
C ALA A 144 -19.87 30.01 2.02
N LEU A 145 -18.76 30.27 1.31
CA LEU A 145 -18.77 30.40 -0.15
C LEU A 145 -19.16 29.07 -0.82
N CYS A 146 -18.56 27.96 -0.38
CA CYS A 146 -18.87 26.62 -0.89
C CYS A 146 -20.35 26.24 -0.63
N GLU A 147 -20.86 26.49 0.58
CA GLU A 147 -22.26 26.21 0.94
C GLU A 147 -23.24 26.97 0.06
N ARG A 148 -23.02 28.28 -0.17
CA ARG A 148 -23.86 29.10 -1.04
C ARG A 148 -23.82 28.61 -2.50
N HIS A 149 -22.63 28.28 -2.99
CA HIS A 149 -22.47 27.84 -4.38
C HIS A 149 -23.11 26.47 -4.61
N TRP A 150 -23.09 25.60 -3.61
CA TRP A 150 -23.67 24.26 -3.70
C TRP A 150 -25.19 24.26 -3.55
N ALA A 151 -25.73 25.12 -2.69
CA ALA A 151 -27.16 25.34 -2.58
C ALA A 151 -27.75 25.86 -3.91
N ALA A 152 -27.06 26.80 -4.57
CA ALA A 152 -27.47 27.31 -5.87
C ALA A 152 -27.36 26.27 -7.02
N GLU A 153 -26.43 25.31 -6.94
CA GLU A 153 -26.39 24.19 -7.89
C GLU A 153 -27.53 23.17 -7.63
N ALA A 154 -27.90 22.93 -6.38
CA ALA A 154 -29.00 22.03 -6.02
C ALA A 154 -30.37 22.54 -6.52
N GLU A 155 -30.59 23.86 -6.52
CA GLU A 155 -31.81 24.48 -7.05
C GLU A 155 -31.90 24.47 -8.60
N ARG A 156 -30.77 24.31 -9.29
CA ARG A 156 -30.72 24.23 -10.77
C ARG A 156 -30.87 22.81 -11.32
N ALA A 157 -30.90 21.80 -10.46
CA ALA A 157 -31.14 20.41 -10.87
C ALA A 157 -32.65 20.18 -11.12
N PRO A 158 -33.04 19.51 -12.23
CA PRO A 158 -34.46 19.32 -12.55
C PRO A 158 -35.14 18.45 -11.48
N ALA A 159 -36.32 18.89 -11.04
CA ALA A 159 -37.11 18.22 -10.01
C ALA A 159 -37.46 16.79 -10.44
N ARG A 160 -36.93 15.79 -9.72
CA ARG A 160 -37.36 14.39 -9.87
C ARG A 160 -38.76 14.22 -9.26
N GLY A 161 -39.69 13.69 -10.05
CA GLY A 161 -41.09 13.53 -9.66
C GLY A 161 -41.32 12.52 -8.52
N PRO A 162 -42.52 12.48 -7.92
CA PRO A 162 -42.78 11.80 -6.64
C PRO A 162 -42.88 10.27 -6.73
N GLY A 163 -42.34 9.64 -7.78
CA GLY A 163 -42.55 8.21 -8.10
C GLY A 163 -41.36 7.28 -7.86
N GLU A 164 -40.17 7.78 -7.51
CA GLU A 164 -38.94 6.96 -7.37
C GLU A 164 -38.52 6.72 -5.91
N GLN A 165 -39.46 6.70 -4.98
CA GLN A 165 -39.21 6.28 -3.59
C GLN A 165 -39.64 4.82 -3.40
N HIS A 166 -38.92 3.86 -3.99
CA HIS A 166 -38.79 2.44 -3.57
C HIS A 166 -38.46 1.53 -4.76
N ARG A 167 -37.23 1.60 -5.29
CA ARG A 167 -36.55 0.40 -5.77
C ARG A 167 -35.23 0.29 -5.04
N ARG A 168 -35.22 -0.53 -3.98
CA ARG A 168 -34.02 -0.90 -3.23
C ARG A 168 -33.02 -1.51 -4.21
N GLN A 169 -31.94 -0.79 -4.49
CA GLN A 169 -30.70 -1.41 -4.95
C GLN A 169 -30.18 -2.28 -3.78
N PRO A 170 -29.71 -3.52 -4.00
CA PRO A 170 -29.08 -4.28 -2.92
C PRO A 170 -27.79 -3.54 -2.54
N GLU A 171 -27.67 -3.22 -1.26
CA GLU A 171 -26.54 -2.53 -0.67
C GLU A 171 -25.25 -3.31 -0.94
N VAL A 172 -24.28 -2.69 -1.63
CA VAL A 172 -22.97 -3.29 -1.92
C VAL A 172 -22.25 -3.72 -0.63
N GLY A 173 -22.47 -3.00 0.48
CA GLY A 173 -21.98 -3.37 1.82
C GLY A 173 -22.53 -4.69 2.34
N GLY A 174 -23.83 -4.95 2.17
CA GLY A 174 -24.45 -6.22 2.58
C GLY A 174 -23.96 -7.44 1.78
N ARG A 175 -23.38 -7.21 0.60
CA ARG A 175 -22.82 -8.26 -0.25
C ARG A 175 -21.44 -8.72 0.25
N ALA A 176 -20.59 -7.80 0.70
CA ALA A 176 -19.30 -8.13 1.29
C ALA A 176 -19.46 -8.87 2.64
N ASP A 177 -20.39 -8.44 3.49
CA ASP A 177 -20.67 -9.10 4.77
C ASP A 177 -21.21 -10.52 4.60
N ALA A 178 -22.10 -10.73 3.62
CA ALA A 178 -22.62 -12.05 3.30
C ALA A 178 -21.51 -13.00 2.79
N LEU A 179 -20.57 -12.48 2.00
CA LEU A 179 -19.43 -13.25 1.48
C LEU A 179 -18.41 -13.57 2.58
N LEU A 180 -18.11 -12.62 3.47
CA LEU A 180 -17.26 -12.85 4.64
C LEU A 180 -17.85 -13.87 5.60
N THR A 181 -19.15 -13.78 5.86
CA THR A 181 -19.88 -14.79 6.67
C THR A 181 -19.71 -16.18 6.06
N ARG A 182 -19.86 -16.29 4.73
CA ARG A 182 -19.73 -17.56 4.01
C ARG A 182 -18.28 -18.07 3.92
N LEU A 183 -17.30 -17.17 3.92
CA LEU A 183 -15.87 -17.48 4.02
C LEU A 183 -15.51 -18.08 5.38
N CYS A 184 -16.15 -17.58 6.44
CA CYS A 184 -15.93 -18.01 7.82
C CYS A 184 -16.80 -19.20 8.22
N ASP A 185 -17.76 -19.59 7.39
CA ASP A 185 -18.68 -20.69 7.66
C ASP A 185 -17.94 -22.04 7.60
N THR A 186 -17.93 -22.73 8.74
CA THR A 186 -17.28 -24.03 8.91
C THR A 186 -18.09 -25.18 8.32
N GLU A 187 -19.40 -25.00 8.15
CA GLU A 187 -20.30 -25.98 7.52
C GLU A 187 -20.35 -25.83 5.99
N ALA A 188 -19.86 -24.71 5.45
CA ALA A 188 -19.79 -24.48 4.02
C ALA A 188 -18.77 -25.41 3.34
N ASP A 189 -19.17 -25.97 2.19
CA ASP A 189 -18.27 -26.80 1.39
C ASP A 189 -17.09 -25.99 0.81
N SER A 190 -16.03 -26.70 0.45
CA SER A 190 -14.78 -26.12 -0.08
C SER A 190 -14.96 -25.32 -1.37
N SER A 191 -15.99 -25.63 -2.17
CA SER A 191 -16.33 -24.87 -3.37
C SER A 191 -16.98 -23.55 -2.97
N ALA A 192 -17.94 -23.58 -2.05
CA ALA A 192 -18.63 -22.40 -1.54
C ALA A 192 -17.68 -21.40 -0.88
N ARG A 193 -16.66 -21.86 -0.15
CA ARG A 193 -15.61 -20.98 0.40
C ARG A 193 -14.71 -20.39 -0.68
N ARG A 194 -14.32 -21.18 -1.69
CA ARG A 194 -13.51 -20.71 -2.83
C ARG A 194 -14.28 -19.69 -3.67
N ASP A 195 -15.56 -19.95 -3.90
CA ASP A 195 -16.46 -19.06 -4.65
C ASP A 195 -16.69 -17.78 -3.85
N ALA A 196 -16.90 -17.88 -2.54
CA ALA A 196 -17.03 -16.70 -1.68
C ALA A 196 -15.75 -15.85 -1.67
N ALA A 197 -14.56 -16.47 -1.60
CA ALA A 197 -13.27 -15.77 -1.71
C ALA A 197 -13.13 -15.06 -3.04
N SER A 198 -13.43 -15.76 -4.14
CA SER A 198 -13.31 -15.22 -5.49
C SER A 198 -14.30 -14.07 -5.73
N LEU A 199 -15.54 -14.22 -5.24
CA LEU A 199 -16.57 -13.18 -5.34
C LEU A 199 -16.26 -11.97 -4.45
N LEU A 200 -15.69 -12.19 -3.26
CA LEU A 200 -15.26 -11.10 -2.37
C LEU A 200 -14.12 -10.31 -3.01
N ALA A 201 -13.17 -11.00 -3.63
CA ALA A 201 -12.07 -10.36 -4.33
C ALA A 201 -12.45 -9.70 -5.67
N ALA A 202 -13.59 -10.10 -6.25
CA ALA A 202 -14.17 -9.44 -7.41
C ALA A 202 -14.91 -8.14 -7.05
N LEU A 203 -15.11 -7.85 -5.76
CA LEU A 203 -15.61 -6.55 -5.33
C LEU A 203 -14.50 -5.50 -5.47
N PRO A 204 -14.82 -4.27 -5.92
CA PRO A 204 -13.86 -3.18 -5.91
C PRO A 204 -13.30 -3.00 -4.49
N VAL A 205 -11.98 -2.92 -4.31
CA VAL A 205 -11.37 -2.79 -2.98
C VAL A 205 -11.93 -1.59 -2.20
N ALA A 206 -12.33 -0.52 -2.90
CA ALA A 206 -12.99 0.66 -2.32
C ALA A 206 -14.37 0.39 -1.70
N SER A 207 -14.98 -0.75 -2.01
CA SER A 207 -16.25 -1.20 -1.43
C SER A 207 -16.05 -2.11 -0.21
N ILE A 208 -14.81 -2.52 0.08
CA ILE A 208 -14.46 -3.33 1.25
C ILE A 208 -13.96 -2.39 2.34
N SER A 209 -14.59 -2.45 3.52
CA SER A 209 -14.19 -1.61 4.65
C SER A 209 -12.86 -2.07 5.26
N SER A 210 -12.17 -1.18 5.98
CA SER A 210 -10.97 -1.55 6.74
C SER A 210 -11.25 -2.63 7.79
N GLU A 211 -12.46 -2.67 8.34
CA GLU A 211 -12.87 -3.71 9.28
C GLU A 211 -12.99 -5.07 8.58
N GLN A 212 -13.56 -5.08 7.37
CA GLN A 212 -13.69 -6.28 6.53
C GLN A 212 -12.32 -6.81 6.06
N LEU A 213 -11.39 -5.92 5.66
CA LEU A 213 -10.01 -6.29 5.35
C LEU A 213 -9.26 -6.83 6.58
N SER A 214 -9.46 -6.22 7.76
CA SER A 214 -8.88 -6.73 9.01
C SER A 214 -9.44 -8.10 9.38
N LEU A 215 -10.75 -8.31 9.19
CA LEU A 215 -11.38 -9.60 9.42
C LEU A 215 -10.82 -10.66 8.48
N LEU A 216 -10.67 -10.33 7.20
CA LEU A 216 -10.07 -11.22 6.20
C LEU A 216 -8.63 -11.60 6.56
N ALA A 217 -7.81 -10.64 7.01
CA ALA A 217 -6.46 -10.93 7.50
C ALA A 217 -6.46 -11.85 8.73
N ARG A 218 -7.38 -11.66 9.68
CA ARG A 218 -7.53 -12.55 10.84
C ARG A 218 -7.98 -13.96 10.47
N GLN A 219 -8.66 -14.15 9.34
CA GLN A 219 -9.01 -15.50 8.85
C GLN A 219 -7.77 -16.32 8.44
N LEU A 220 -6.61 -15.68 8.22
CA LEU A 220 -5.34 -16.40 8.05
C LEU A 220 -4.93 -17.17 9.32
N ALA A 221 -5.43 -16.77 10.49
CA ALA A 221 -5.19 -17.40 11.79
C ALA A 221 -6.24 -18.49 12.15
N SER A 222 -7.25 -18.69 11.30
CA SER A 222 -8.42 -19.52 11.63
C SER A 222 -8.04 -21.00 11.80
N PRO A 223 -8.31 -21.63 12.97
CA PRO A 223 -7.90 -23.01 13.25
C PRO A 223 -8.67 -24.07 12.44
N HIS A 224 -9.56 -23.66 11.54
CA HIS A 224 -10.42 -24.56 10.78
C HIS A 224 -9.71 -25.09 9.51
N ASN A 225 -9.16 -26.29 9.69
CA ASN A 225 -8.50 -27.22 8.77
C ASN A 225 -7.17 -26.77 8.15
N CYS A 226 -6.08 -27.16 8.81
CA CYS A 226 -4.88 -27.69 8.17
C CYS A 226 -5.26 -28.62 7.00
N ASP A 227 -4.48 -28.62 5.92
CA ASP A 227 -4.75 -29.31 4.65
C ASP A 227 -4.62 -30.85 4.83
N VAL A 228 -5.46 -31.49 5.66
CA VAL A 228 -5.42 -32.93 5.90
C VAL A 228 -6.21 -33.64 4.79
N GLY A 229 -5.61 -33.67 3.61
CA GLY A 229 -5.93 -34.61 2.53
C GLY A 229 -7.34 -34.50 1.94
N GLY A 230 -7.47 -33.77 0.84
CA GLY A 230 -8.62 -33.92 -0.05
C GLY A 230 -9.16 -32.63 -0.67
N GLY A 231 -8.35 -31.88 -1.43
CA GLY A 231 -8.82 -30.83 -2.36
C GLY A 231 -9.67 -29.69 -1.77
N ALA A 232 -9.79 -29.64 -0.44
CA ALA A 232 -10.64 -28.74 0.30
C ALA A 232 -9.88 -27.46 0.65
N ILE A 233 -10.34 -26.30 0.17
CA ILE A 233 -9.70 -25.03 0.54
C ILE A 233 -10.09 -24.68 1.98
N SER A 234 -9.08 -24.59 2.84
CA SER A 234 -9.19 -24.10 4.21
C SER A 234 -9.60 -22.63 4.26
N VAL A 235 -10.13 -22.19 5.40
CA VAL A 235 -10.49 -20.78 5.61
C VAL A 235 -9.27 -19.87 5.40
N ARG A 236 -8.09 -20.30 5.87
CA ARG A 236 -6.83 -19.57 5.70
C ARG A 236 -6.45 -19.40 4.23
N ARG A 237 -6.53 -20.48 3.45
CA ARG A 237 -6.18 -20.46 2.02
C ARG A 237 -7.18 -19.65 1.20
N ALA A 238 -8.47 -19.68 1.56
CA ALA A 238 -9.49 -18.83 0.96
C ALA A 238 -9.23 -17.34 1.25
N ALA A 239 -8.88 -17.01 2.49
CA ALA A 239 -8.52 -15.66 2.89
C ALA A 239 -7.26 -15.15 2.17
N LEU A 240 -6.23 -15.98 2.06
CA LEU A 240 -5.01 -15.66 1.32
C LEU A 240 -5.28 -15.40 -0.17
N LEU A 241 -6.11 -16.24 -0.80
CA LEU A 241 -6.52 -16.05 -2.19
C LEU A 241 -7.25 -14.72 -2.37
N ALA A 242 -8.20 -14.41 -1.49
CA ALA A 242 -8.92 -13.15 -1.53
C ALA A 242 -7.97 -11.95 -1.35
N LEU A 243 -7.05 -11.99 -0.38
CA LEU A 243 -6.04 -10.94 -0.19
C LEU A 243 -5.15 -10.77 -1.41
N THR A 244 -4.66 -11.86 -2.00
CA THR A 244 -3.79 -11.81 -3.19
C THR A 244 -4.52 -11.20 -4.39
N GLN A 245 -5.77 -11.60 -4.62
CA GLN A 245 -6.60 -11.06 -5.69
C GLN A 245 -6.94 -9.58 -5.45
N LEU A 246 -7.19 -9.18 -4.20
CA LEU A 246 -7.39 -7.78 -3.82
C LEU A 246 -6.11 -6.95 -4.02
N CYS A 247 -4.93 -7.48 -3.70
CA CYS A 247 -3.66 -6.81 -4.01
C CYS A 247 -3.46 -6.59 -5.52
N GLY A 248 -3.99 -7.50 -6.35
CA GLY A 248 -3.98 -7.38 -7.81
C GLY A 248 -4.97 -6.36 -8.36
N GLN A 249 -5.91 -5.85 -7.55
CA GLN A 249 -6.78 -4.75 -7.94
C GLN A 249 -6.02 -3.43 -7.91
N PRO A 250 -6.39 -2.46 -8.77
CA PRO A 250 -5.88 -1.10 -8.68
C PRO A 250 -6.19 -0.47 -7.31
N ASP A 251 -5.20 0.22 -6.73
CA ASP A 251 -5.18 0.73 -5.34
C ASP A 251 -5.30 -0.34 -4.23
N GLY A 252 -5.46 -1.61 -4.61
CA GLY A 252 -5.71 -2.72 -3.69
C GLY A 252 -4.51 -3.03 -2.81
N LEU A 253 -3.30 -3.07 -3.38
CA LEU A 253 -2.08 -3.29 -2.61
C LEU A 253 -1.92 -2.26 -1.48
N ALA A 254 -2.18 -0.98 -1.74
CA ALA A 254 -2.05 0.08 -0.73
C ALA A 254 -3.13 -0.03 0.36
N ALA A 255 -4.39 -0.29 -0.02
CA ALA A 255 -5.50 -0.44 0.92
C ALA A 255 -5.36 -1.70 1.80
N VAL A 256 -5.00 -2.82 1.18
CA VAL A 256 -4.74 -4.10 1.85
C VAL A 256 -3.52 -3.95 2.76
N ALA A 257 -2.40 -3.39 2.28
CA ALA A 257 -1.22 -3.23 3.13
C ALA A 257 -1.46 -2.29 4.32
N ALA A 258 -2.13 -1.15 4.12
CA ALA A 258 -2.41 -0.20 5.20
C ALA A 258 -3.23 -0.82 6.36
N THR A 259 -4.06 -1.82 6.04
CA THR A 259 -4.98 -2.44 7.01
C THR A 259 -4.47 -3.78 7.52
N CYS A 260 -3.99 -4.64 6.62
CA CYS A 260 -3.66 -6.03 6.91
C CYS A 260 -2.22 -6.21 7.39
N LEU A 261 -1.28 -5.32 7.05
CA LEU A 261 0.14 -5.50 7.42
C LEU A 261 0.37 -5.62 8.94
N PRO A 262 -0.28 -4.83 9.83
CA PRO A 262 -0.14 -5.02 11.27
C PRO A 262 -0.59 -6.40 11.74
N VAL A 263 -1.73 -6.89 11.20
CA VAL A 263 -2.29 -8.20 11.55
C VAL A 263 -1.39 -9.31 11.03
N VAL A 264 -0.96 -9.24 9.76
CA VAL A 264 -0.07 -10.25 9.16
C VAL A 264 1.27 -10.32 9.91
N ARG A 265 1.82 -9.18 10.36
CA ARG A 265 3.04 -9.16 11.19
C ARG A 265 2.86 -9.86 12.54
N GLU A 266 1.72 -9.66 13.20
CA GLU A 266 1.42 -10.37 14.45
C GLU A 266 1.38 -11.89 14.22
N LEU A 267 0.75 -12.32 13.12
CA LEU A 267 0.62 -13.74 12.77
C LEU A 267 1.93 -14.43 12.40
N LEU A 268 2.99 -13.69 12.04
CA LEU A 268 4.32 -14.29 11.83
C LEU A 268 4.84 -14.95 13.10
N SER A 269 4.40 -14.52 14.28
CA SER A 269 4.83 -15.04 15.60
C SER A 269 3.73 -15.83 16.31
N ASP A 270 2.72 -16.31 15.58
CA ASP A 270 1.63 -17.10 16.14
C ASP A 270 2.12 -18.48 16.62
N ALA A 271 1.46 -19.03 17.64
CA ALA A 271 1.79 -20.35 18.16
C ALA A 271 1.51 -21.47 17.15
N ASP A 272 0.52 -21.29 16.28
CA ASP A 272 0.17 -22.25 15.24
C ASP A 272 1.06 -22.08 14.00
N ALA A 273 1.76 -23.16 13.61
CA ALA A 273 2.68 -23.13 12.48
C ALA A 273 1.98 -22.83 11.14
N ASP A 274 0.76 -23.32 10.95
CA ASP A 274 -0.04 -23.01 9.76
C ASP A 274 -0.37 -21.51 9.67
N ALA A 275 -0.57 -20.85 10.83
CA ALA A 275 -0.79 -19.40 10.88
C ALA A 275 0.45 -18.64 10.43
N ARG A 276 1.62 -19.06 10.94
CA ARG A 276 2.91 -18.48 10.56
C ARG A 276 3.20 -18.68 9.07
N GLU A 277 2.95 -19.86 8.53
CA GLU A 277 3.12 -20.15 7.10
C GLU A 277 2.22 -19.25 6.24
N MET A 278 0.95 -19.12 6.61
CA MET A 278 0.02 -18.26 5.87
C MET A 278 0.36 -16.78 5.99
N ALA A 279 0.90 -16.34 7.12
CA ALA A 279 1.40 -14.99 7.30
C ALA A 279 2.60 -14.72 6.37
N VAL A 280 3.55 -15.66 6.26
CA VAL A 280 4.67 -15.58 5.32
C VAL A 280 4.19 -15.46 3.87
N ARG A 281 3.24 -16.30 3.47
CA ARG A 281 2.65 -16.23 2.11
C ARG A 281 1.91 -14.91 1.86
N ALA A 282 1.21 -14.39 2.86
CA ALA A 282 0.54 -13.10 2.78
C ALA A 282 1.55 -11.94 2.65
N MET A 283 2.66 -11.97 3.38
CA MET A 283 3.75 -11.00 3.24
C MET A 283 4.34 -11.01 1.83
N SER A 284 4.56 -12.19 1.25
CA SER A 284 5.00 -12.32 -0.15
C SER A 284 4.03 -11.64 -1.13
N ALA A 285 2.71 -11.82 -0.93
CA ALA A 285 1.68 -11.17 -1.75
C ALA A 285 1.61 -9.63 -1.56
N LEU A 286 2.12 -9.10 -0.45
CA LEU A 286 2.21 -7.66 -0.18
C LEU A 286 3.44 -7.00 -0.84
N GLY A 287 4.30 -7.77 -1.51
CA GLY A 287 5.37 -7.21 -2.36
C GLY A 287 6.39 -6.37 -1.61
N GLU A 288 6.76 -5.21 -2.16
CA GLU A 288 7.77 -4.28 -1.61
C GLU A 288 7.43 -3.70 -0.22
N LEU A 289 6.21 -3.91 0.27
CA LEU A 289 5.80 -3.52 1.62
C LEU A 289 6.10 -4.62 2.66
N ALA A 290 6.62 -5.76 2.21
CA ALA A 290 7.03 -6.85 3.06
C ALA A 290 8.26 -6.49 3.90
N ASP A 291 8.22 -6.92 5.16
CA ASP A 291 9.33 -6.87 6.08
C ASP A 291 10.28 -8.04 5.77
N CYS A 292 11.26 -7.78 4.91
CA CYS A 292 12.21 -8.81 4.46
C CYS A 292 13.04 -9.37 5.62
N ALA A 293 13.39 -8.54 6.61
CA ALA A 293 14.09 -8.99 7.81
C ALA A 293 13.24 -9.98 8.62
N ALA A 294 11.93 -9.73 8.76
CA ALA A 294 11.03 -10.68 9.42
C ALA A 294 10.91 -12.00 8.64
N LEU A 295 10.94 -11.97 7.30
CA LEU A 295 10.93 -13.17 6.46
C LEU A 295 12.21 -13.99 6.58
N VAL A 296 13.38 -13.33 6.63
CA VAL A 296 14.66 -14.01 6.89
C VAL A 296 14.62 -14.71 8.24
N GLY A 297 14.07 -14.08 9.27
CA GLY A 297 13.87 -14.69 10.60
C GLY A 297 12.87 -15.86 10.64
N ARG A 298 12.14 -16.16 9.55
CA ARG A 298 11.30 -17.37 9.42
C ARG A 298 12.03 -18.55 8.76
N LEU A 299 13.25 -18.36 8.27
CA LEU A 299 14.10 -19.48 7.86
C LEU A 299 14.61 -20.31 9.06
N GLU A 300 14.58 -19.73 10.26
CA GLU A 300 14.89 -20.40 11.54
C GLU A 300 13.63 -20.93 12.26
N ASP A 301 12.47 -20.92 11.60
CA ASP A 301 11.23 -21.42 12.23
C ASP A 301 11.34 -22.90 12.58
N GLU A 302 10.69 -23.34 13.66
CA GLU A 302 10.67 -24.73 14.12
C GLU A 302 10.02 -25.67 13.09
N GLU A 303 9.02 -25.17 12.35
CA GLU A 303 8.25 -25.96 11.38
C GLU A 303 8.84 -25.89 9.96
N GLY A 304 8.97 -27.05 9.30
CA GLY A 304 9.62 -27.15 8.00
C GLY A 304 8.87 -26.46 6.86
N ASP A 305 7.54 -26.46 6.92
CA ASP A 305 6.70 -25.82 5.93
C ASP A 305 6.81 -24.29 6.00
N VAL A 306 6.94 -23.73 7.21
CA VAL A 306 7.17 -22.29 7.42
C VAL A 306 8.54 -21.87 6.87
N ARG A 307 9.60 -22.64 7.13
CA ARG A 307 10.94 -22.40 6.56
C ARG A 307 10.91 -22.40 5.04
N SER A 308 10.22 -23.37 4.44
CA SER A 308 10.08 -23.50 2.99
C SER A 308 9.31 -22.32 2.39
N ALA A 309 8.21 -21.91 3.02
CA ALA A 309 7.43 -20.75 2.62
C ALA A 309 8.25 -19.45 2.71
N ALA A 310 9.12 -19.31 3.72
CA ALA A 310 10.00 -18.16 3.88
C ALA A 310 11.04 -18.09 2.74
N ALA A 311 11.68 -19.22 2.42
CA ALA A 311 12.60 -19.29 1.28
C ALA A 311 11.90 -18.95 -0.05
N ASP A 312 10.67 -19.46 -0.27
CA ASP A 312 9.86 -19.12 -1.44
C ASP A 312 9.53 -17.62 -1.50
N ALA A 313 9.13 -17.03 -0.37
CA ALA A 313 8.79 -15.62 -0.28
C ALA A 313 9.98 -14.71 -0.61
N LEU A 314 11.17 -15.01 -0.09
CA LEU A 314 12.39 -14.25 -0.39
C LEU A 314 12.73 -14.28 -1.88
N VAL A 315 12.55 -15.42 -2.55
CA VAL A 315 12.78 -15.55 -4.00
C VAL A 315 11.79 -14.70 -4.81
N VAL A 316 10.52 -14.70 -4.42
CA VAL A 316 9.50 -13.85 -5.04
C VAL A 316 9.83 -12.36 -4.85
N LEU A 317 10.30 -12.00 -3.65
CA LEU A 317 10.64 -10.63 -3.25
C LEU A 317 12.06 -10.21 -3.61
N ARG A 318 12.78 -10.96 -4.46
CA ARG A 318 14.19 -10.72 -4.79
C ARG A 318 14.53 -9.26 -5.16
N ALA A 319 13.61 -8.54 -5.79
CA ALA A 319 13.82 -7.15 -6.21
C ALA A 319 13.76 -6.16 -5.03
N ALA A 320 13.12 -6.55 -3.93
CA ALA A 320 12.99 -5.75 -2.71
C ALA A 320 14.08 -6.06 -1.66
N LEU A 321 14.85 -7.13 -1.84
CA LEU A 321 15.91 -7.51 -0.91
C LEU A 321 17.12 -6.56 -1.00
N CYS A 322 17.66 -6.18 0.15
CA CYS A 322 18.95 -5.50 0.22
C CYS A 322 20.09 -6.51 0.46
N ALA A 323 21.33 -6.07 0.25
CA ALA A 323 22.51 -6.91 0.50
C ALA A 323 22.60 -7.41 1.95
N ALA A 324 22.04 -6.66 2.91
CA ALA A 324 22.00 -7.09 4.31
C ALA A 324 21.02 -8.27 4.53
N ASP A 325 19.88 -8.30 3.81
CA ASP A 325 18.92 -9.41 3.90
C ASP A 325 19.54 -10.69 3.33
N VAL A 326 20.16 -10.61 2.15
CA VAL A 326 20.84 -11.75 1.51
C VAL A 326 22.01 -12.22 2.36
N GLY A 327 22.78 -11.29 2.94
CA GLY A 327 23.85 -11.61 3.87
C GLY A 327 23.35 -12.28 5.15
N ALA A 328 22.20 -11.89 5.68
CA ALA A 328 21.59 -12.55 6.83
C ALA A 328 21.18 -13.99 6.50
N VAL A 329 20.66 -14.27 5.30
CA VAL A 329 20.43 -15.66 4.84
C VAL A 329 21.74 -16.45 4.76
N ALA A 330 22.84 -15.83 4.32
CA ALA A 330 24.15 -16.48 4.29
C ALA A 330 24.69 -16.82 5.68
N VAL A 331 24.45 -15.98 6.69
CA VAL A 331 24.80 -16.29 8.08
C VAL A 331 24.11 -17.58 8.56
N LEU A 332 22.90 -17.87 8.09
CA LEU A 332 22.18 -19.10 8.44
C LEU A 332 22.81 -20.37 7.86
N CYS A 333 23.65 -20.26 6.83
CA CYS A 333 24.40 -21.41 6.32
C CYS A 333 25.52 -21.82 7.31
N VAL A 334 26.00 -20.88 8.12
CA VAL A 334 27.11 -21.08 9.07
C VAL A 334 26.65 -20.96 10.53
N SER A 335 25.35 -20.83 10.80
CA SER A 335 24.82 -20.63 12.16
C SER A 335 24.75 -21.91 13.00
N HIS A 336 25.06 -21.69 14.28
CA HIS A 336 25.00 -22.54 15.49
C HIS A 336 24.94 -24.07 15.35
N GLY A 337 26.12 -24.69 15.35
CA GLY A 337 26.31 -26.09 15.77
C GLY A 337 25.89 -27.13 14.74
N GLN A 338 26.79 -28.06 14.41
CA GLN A 338 26.52 -29.17 13.49
C GLN A 338 25.35 -30.06 13.96
N GLU A 339 24.95 -30.01 15.24
CA GLU A 339 24.02 -30.93 15.88
C GLU A 339 22.55 -30.46 15.95
N GLU A 340 22.24 -29.16 15.91
CA GLU A 340 20.86 -28.72 16.26
C GLU A 340 19.96 -28.39 15.06
N ASP A 341 20.41 -27.76 13.96
CA ASP A 341 19.45 -27.40 12.89
C ASP A 341 19.97 -27.57 11.46
N ALA A 342 20.22 -28.81 11.06
CA ALA A 342 20.51 -29.17 9.67
C ALA A 342 19.44 -28.65 8.69
N SER A 343 18.15 -28.66 9.09
CA SER A 343 17.09 -28.19 8.20
C SER A 343 17.16 -26.69 7.91
N VAL A 344 17.59 -25.86 8.87
CA VAL A 344 17.74 -24.41 8.68
C VAL A 344 18.88 -24.13 7.70
N ARG A 345 20.04 -24.79 7.88
CA ARG A 345 21.18 -24.67 6.96
C ARG A 345 20.82 -25.07 5.53
N GLY A 346 20.09 -26.19 5.37
CA GLY A 346 19.59 -26.63 4.07
C GLY A 346 18.61 -25.64 3.42
N ALA A 347 17.70 -25.06 4.21
CA ALA A 347 16.76 -24.04 3.73
C ALA A 347 17.49 -22.76 3.29
N ALA A 348 18.48 -22.30 4.06
CA ALA A 348 19.30 -21.13 3.75
C ALA A 348 20.10 -21.34 2.45
N ALA A 349 20.77 -22.49 2.30
CA ALA A 349 21.51 -22.84 1.09
C ALA A 349 20.59 -22.88 -0.15
N SER A 350 19.40 -23.47 0.00
CA SER A 350 18.39 -23.52 -1.07
C SER A 350 17.88 -22.12 -1.44
N ALA A 351 17.64 -21.26 -0.45
CA ALA A 351 17.22 -19.87 -0.66
C ALA A 351 18.28 -19.08 -1.45
N LEU A 352 19.55 -19.11 -1.04
CA LEU A 352 20.65 -18.43 -1.74
C LEU A 352 20.81 -18.92 -3.18
N ALA A 353 20.74 -20.23 -3.40
CA ALA A 353 20.82 -20.82 -4.73
C ALA A 353 19.71 -20.31 -5.66
N ARG A 354 18.50 -20.17 -5.13
CA ARG A 354 17.33 -19.71 -5.89
C ARG A 354 17.31 -18.20 -6.09
N LEU A 355 17.90 -17.45 -5.17
CA LEU A 355 18.18 -16.02 -5.29
C LEU A 355 19.30 -15.71 -6.27
N ASP A 356 20.11 -16.71 -6.66
CA ASP A 356 21.32 -16.56 -7.49
C ASP A 356 22.40 -15.69 -6.81
N ALA A 357 22.48 -15.77 -5.47
CA ALA A 357 23.41 -15.01 -4.64
C ALA A 357 24.82 -15.64 -4.60
N GLN A 358 25.50 -15.66 -5.75
CA GLN A 358 26.81 -16.29 -5.93
C GLN A 358 27.92 -15.63 -5.11
N GLU A 359 27.73 -14.38 -4.68
CA GLU A 359 28.62 -13.67 -3.75
C GLU A 359 28.76 -14.36 -2.38
N HIS A 360 27.85 -15.29 -2.04
CA HIS A 360 27.89 -16.11 -0.83
C HIS A 360 28.22 -17.58 -1.12
N ALA A 361 28.86 -17.89 -2.25
CA ALA A 361 29.22 -19.24 -2.62
C ALA A 361 30.11 -19.94 -1.58
N ASP A 362 30.99 -19.21 -0.90
CA ASP A 362 31.85 -19.77 0.14
C ASP A 362 31.02 -20.36 1.30
N ALA A 363 29.98 -19.65 1.75
CA ALA A 363 29.11 -20.11 2.83
C ALA A 363 28.33 -21.39 2.45
N VAL A 364 27.98 -21.53 1.16
CA VAL A 364 27.32 -22.74 0.64
C VAL A 364 28.33 -23.86 0.39
N ALA A 365 29.57 -23.55 -0.01
CA ALA A 365 30.63 -24.53 -0.21
C ALA A 365 31.03 -25.21 1.10
N ASP A 366 31.06 -24.48 2.21
CA ASP A 366 31.31 -25.03 3.56
C ASP A 366 30.30 -26.13 3.92
N LEU A 367 29.05 -26.03 3.45
CA LEU A 367 27.99 -27.02 3.68
C LEU A 367 28.17 -28.34 2.91
N LEU A 368 29.11 -28.43 1.97
CA LEU A 368 29.46 -29.71 1.32
C LEU A 368 30.10 -30.69 2.32
N GLY A 369 30.70 -30.17 3.40
CA GLY A 369 31.26 -30.95 4.49
C GLY A 369 30.30 -31.22 5.65
N ASP A 370 29.03 -30.79 5.54
CA ASP A 370 28.06 -30.87 6.64
C ASP A 370 27.79 -32.32 7.09
N ALA A 371 27.54 -32.54 8.37
CA ALA A 371 27.20 -33.85 8.92
C ALA A 371 25.91 -34.42 8.31
N ASP A 372 24.91 -33.57 8.03
CA ASP A 372 23.62 -34.00 7.49
C ASP A 372 23.63 -34.15 5.96
N HIS A 373 23.09 -35.27 5.48
CA HIS A 373 23.07 -35.58 4.05
C HIS A 373 22.16 -34.67 3.22
N SER A 374 21.08 -34.15 3.80
CA SER A 374 20.13 -33.26 3.14
C SER A 374 20.78 -31.90 2.91
N VAL A 375 21.56 -31.44 3.88
CA VAL A 375 22.34 -30.19 3.79
C VAL A 375 23.39 -30.29 2.70
N ARG A 376 24.18 -31.37 2.67
CA ARG A 376 25.15 -31.63 1.59
C ARG A 376 24.49 -31.69 0.22
N SER A 377 23.29 -32.30 0.13
CA SER A 377 22.50 -32.36 -1.10
C SER A 377 22.06 -30.97 -1.57
N ALA A 378 21.55 -30.13 -0.65
CA ALA A 378 21.17 -28.75 -0.93
C ALA A 378 22.36 -27.92 -1.41
N ALA A 379 23.51 -28.02 -0.74
CA ALA A 379 24.75 -27.36 -1.12
C ALA A 379 25.24 -27.82 -2.50
N THR A 380 25.23 -29.12 -2.78
CA THR A 380 25.61 -29.67 -4.10
C THR A 380 24.67 -29.16 -5.20
N ALA A 381 23.36 -29.13 -4.94
CA ALA A 381 22.38 -28.62 -5.88
C ALA A 381 22.56 -27.11 -6.15
N ALA A 382 22.90 -26.34 -5.11
CA ALA A 382 23.21 -24.93 -5.21
C ALA A 382 24.46 -24.66 -6.07
N MET A 383 25.57 -25.33 -5.77
CA MET A 383 26.82 -25.20 -6.54
C MET A 383 26.61 -25.60 -8.00
N LYS A 384 25.91 -26.72 -8.25
CA LYS A 384 25.55 -27.14 -9.62
C LYS A 384 24.72 -26.10 -10.36
N ARG A 385 23.80 -25.41 -9.66
CA ARG A 385 22.95 -24.36 -10.26
C ARG A 385 23.79 -23.15 -10.68
N TRP A 386 24.83 -22.82 -9.93
CA TRP A 386 25.79 -21.77 -10.26
C TRP A 386 26.87 -22.21 -11.26
N GLY A 387 26.94 -23.51 -11.58
CA GLY A 387 27.93 -24.06 -12.51
C GLY A 387 29.32 -24.24 -11.91
N MET A 388 29.40 -24.43 -10.59
CA MET A 388 30.63 -24.64 -9.81
C MET A 388 30.91 -26.11 -9.52
#